data_AF-A0A762A4T8-F1
#
_entry.id   AF-A0A762A4T8-F1
#
_cell.length_a   1.000
_cell.length_b   1.000
_cell.length_c   1.000
_cell.angle_alpha   90.00
_cell.angle_beta   90.00
_cell.angle_gamma   90.00
#
_symmetry.space_group_name_H-M   'P 1'
#
loop_
_entity.id
_entity.type
_entity.pdbx_description
1 polymer ?
#
loop_
_entity_poly.entity_id
_entity_poly.type
_entity_poly.pdbx_seq_one_letter_code
_entity_poly.pdbx_strand_id
1 'polypeptide(L)'
;MTTITKEWLQQTIAEFKNTRDDIPFGLSDDDAKILIVLKRALVSLERERIRREHAEWSDATFGNVGPVGPLKHLSKEALEAAADPSDPLEWADMQFLLWDAQRRMGISDEFITRALTEKLEINKSRQWPEPKDGEPRLHIKEQPAPVTQDGWISCSERMPDNDESKPIAIFTGKCLGQGMFVATYDDDGFFDYWEGMEIIGVTHWMPLPAAPEPDQS
;
A
#
# COMPACT_ATOMS: atom_id res chain seq x y z
N MET A 1 33.46 -11.00 16.40
CA MET A 1 32.94 -9.65 16.09
C MET A 1 32.10 -9.21 17.28
N THR A 2 32.28 -7.97 17.75
CA THR A 2 31.49 -7.41 18.85
C THR A 2 30.14 -6.94 18.29
N THR A 3 29.03 -7.42 18.85
CA THR A 3 27.68 -7.02 18.43
C THR A 3 27.29 -5.71 19.08
N ILE A 4 26.73 -4.77 18.32
CA ILE A 4 26.17 -3.51 18.85
C ILE A 4 24.82 -3.84 19.52
N THR A 5 24.70 -3.55 20.82
CA THR A 5 23.45 -3.78 21.57
C THR A 5 22.66 -2.49 21.79
N LYS A 6 21.37 -2.64 22.10
CA LYS A 6 20.48 -1.51 22.43
C LYS A 6 20.98 -0.76 23.66
N GLU A 7 21.38 -1.50 24.68
CA GLU A 7 21.87 -0.98 25.96
C GLU A 7 23.15 -0.16 25.74
N TRP A 8 24.07 -0.69 24.93
CA TRP A 8 25.30 0.00 24.58
C TRP A 8 25.03 1.31 23.82
N LEU A 9 24.11 1.29 22.83
CA LEU A 9 23.72 2.50 22.10
C LEU A 9 23.06 3.53 23.03
N GLN A 10 22.17 3.11 23.91
CA GLN A 10 21.50 3.99 24.87
C GLN A 10 22.49 4.64 25.83
N GLN A 11 23.41 3.85 26.41
CA GLN A 11 24.45 4.34 27.29
C GLN A 11 25.35 5.35 26.56
N THR A 12 25.86 4.98 25.38
CA THR A 12 26.75 5.86 24.59
C THR A 12 26.04 7.17 24.22
N ILE A 13 24.77 7.13 23.81
CA ILE A 13 23.98 8.34 23.52
C ILE A 13 23.82 9.20 24.77
N ALA A 14 23.64 8.61 25.96
CA ALA A 14 23.53 9.34 27.21
C ALA A 14 24.85 10.03 27.57
N GLU A 15 25.99 9.36 27.40
CA GLU A 15 27.33 9.92 27.62
C GLU A 15 27.60 11.13 26.71
N PHE A 16 27.25 11.04 25.42
CA PHE A 16 27.36 12.17 24.48
C PHE A 16 26.46 13.35 24.86
N LYS A 17 25.24 13.09 25.37
CA LYS A 17 24.33 14.14 25.81
C LYS A 17 24.83 14.84 27.08
N ASN A 18 25.34 14.09 28.05
CA ASN A 18 25.93 14.68 29.26
C ASN A 18 27.14 15.56 28.90
N THR A 19 28.03 15.05 28.04
CA THR A 19 29.20 15.80 27.55
C THR A 19 28.79 17.11 26.86
N ARG A 20 27.71 17.10 26.07
CA ARG A 20 27.16 18.32 25.44
C ARG A 20 26.76 19.36 26.48
N ASP A 21 26.09 18.92 27.54
CA ASP A 21 25.50 19.80 28.55
C ASP A 21 26.55 20.39 29.49
N ASP A 22 27.72 19.74 29.61
CA ASP A 22 28.86 20.19 30.43
C ASP A 22 29.83 21.16 29.70
N ILE A 23 29.74 21.29 28.38
CA ILE A 23 30.66 22.14 27.58
C ILE A 23 30.00 23.50 27.26
N PRO A 24 30.61 24.64 27.62
CA PRO A 24 30.05 25.99 27.38
C PRO A 24 29.74 26.30 25.90
N PHE A 25 30.43 25.63 24.97
CA PHE A 25 30.29 25.80 23.53
C PHE A 25 29.55 24.63 22.85
N GLY A 26 29.06 23.65 23.60
CA GLY A 26 28.40 22.44 23.09
C GLY A 26 29.35 21.40 22.50
N LEU A 27 28.78 20.41 21.80
CA LEU A 27 29.53 19.36 21.09
C LEU A 27 30.25 19.92 19.86
N SER A 28 31.36 19.29 19.49
CA SER A 28 31.96 19.51 18.18
C SER A 28 31.02 19.05 17.05
N ASP A 29 31.21 19.57 15.83
CA ASP A 29 30.43 19.17 14.66
C ASP A 29 30.51 17.65 14.40
N ASP A 30 31.66 17.04 14.65
CA ASP A 30 31.86 15.61 14.45
C ASP A 30 31.17 14.80 15.55
N ASP A 31 31.25 15.24 16.81
CA ASP A 31 30.51 14.60 17.91
C ASP A 31 28.98 14.72 17.71
N ALA A 32 28.52 15.85 17.20
CA ALA A 32 27.11 16.04 16.85
C ALA A 32 26.67 15.08 15.74
N LYS A 33 27.48 14.87 14.70
CA LYS A 33 27.23 13.87 13.65
C LYS A 33 27.23 12.45 14.20
N ILE A 34 28.19 12.11 15.07
CA ILE A 34 28.24 10.79 15.72
C ILE A 34 26.98 10.55 16.54
N LEU A 35 26.53 11.52 17.33
CA LEU A 35 25.30 11.42 18.09
C LEU A 35 24.07 11.18 17.20
N ILE A 36 24.00 11.78 16.01
CA ILE A 36 22.94 11.54 15.03
C ILE A 36 23.00 10.09 14.52
N VAL A 37 24.19 9.60 14.17
CA VAL A 37 24.38 8.21 13.70
C VAL A 37 23.96 7.22 14.78
N LEU A 38 24.39 7.42 16.03
CA LEU A 38 24.03 6.56 17.15
C LEU A 38 22.52 6.51 17.38
N LYS A 39 21.83 7.66 17.33
CA LYS A 39 20.36 7.73 17.45
C LYS A 39 19.66 6.99 16.32
N ARG A 40 20.12 7.13 15.08
CA ARG A 40 19.58 6.40 13.92
C ARG A 40 19.78 4.89 14.07
N ALA A 41 20.97 4.48 14.51
CA ALA A 41 21.27 3.07 14.78
C ALA A 41 20.35 2.50 15.88
N LEU A 42 20.10 3.26 16.95
CA LEU A 42 19.21 2.83 18.03
C LEU A 42 17.77 2.60 17.53
N VAL A 43 17.22 3.53 16.76
CA VAL A 43 15.88 3.39 16.18
C VAL A 43 15.82 2.21 15.21
N SER A 44 16.85 2.04 14.36
CA SER A 44 16.92 0.92 13.41
C SER A 44 16.99 -0.42 14.13
N LEU A 45 17.76 -0.53 15.21
CA LEU A 45 17.90 -1.76 15.98
C LEU A 45 16.60 -2.16 16.67
N GLU A 46 15.88 -1.18 17.24
CA GLU A 46 14.57 -1.42 17.85
C GLU A 46 13.54 -1.88 16.83
N ARG A 47 13.53 -1.24 15.65
CA ARG A 47 12.61 -1.58 14.56
C ARG A 47 12.84 -3.00 14.04
N GLU A 48 14.10 -3.41 13.91
CA GLU A 48 14.46 -4.77 13.49
C GLU A 48 14.10 -5.82 14.54
N ARG A 49 14.23 -5.49 15.84
CA ARG A 49 13.74 -6.36 16.93
C ARG A 49 12.23 -6.58 16.80
N ILE A 50 11.45 -5.51 16.68
CA ILE A 50 9.98 -5.57 16.57
C ILE A 50 9.57 -6.36 15.31
N ARG A 51 10.21 -6.12 14.17
CA ARG A 51 9.95 -6.84 12.92
C ARG A 51 10.18 -8.36 13.06
N ARG A 52 11.25 -8.76 13.73
CA ARG A 52 11.54 -10.18 13.99
C ARG A 52 10.54 -10.81 14.94
N GLU A 53 10.23 -10.17 16.07
CA GLU A 53 9.23 -10.66 17.02
C GLU A 53 7.84 -10.80 16.37
N HIS A 54 7.46 -9.82 15.56
CA HIS A 54 6.23 -9.89 14.76
C HIS A 54 6.25 -11.07 13.78
N ALA A 55 7.36 -11.29 13.07
CA ALA A 55 7.50 -12.42 12.14
C ALA A 55 7.36 -13.77 12.87
N GLU A 56 8.03 -13.94 14.01
CA GLU A 56 7.96 -15.15 14.84
C GLU A 56 6.53 -15.40 15.33
N TRP A 57 5.86 -14.35 15.84
CA TRP A 57 4.45 -14.43 16.26
C TRP A 57 3.51 -14.76 15.09
N SER A 58 3.70 -14.12 13.93
CA SER A 58 2.89 -14.33 12.73
C SER A 58 3.05 -15.74 12.17
N ASP A 59 4.26 -16.30 12.20
CA ASP A 59 4.51 -17.69 11.81
C ASP A 59 3.88 -18.68 12.80
N ALA A 60 3.96 -18.41 14.11
CA ALA A 60 3.33 -19.23 15.13
C ALA A 60 1.79 -19.20 15.05
N THR A 61 1.22 -18.06 14.69
CA THR A 61 -0.24 -17.83 14.70
C THR A 61 -0.90 -18.30 13.39
N PHE A 62 -0.31 -17.96 12.24
CA PHE A 62 -0.91 -18.17 10.93
C PHE A 62 -0.25 -19.30 10.12
N GLY A 63 0.92 -19.79 10.57
CA GLY A 63 1.66 -20.84 9.88
C GLY A 63 2.24 -20.40 8.54
N ASN A 64 2.44 -21.39 7.66
CA ASN A 64 3.09 -21.21 6.36
C ASN A 64 2.09 -20.72 5.29
N VAL A 65 1.68 -19.45 5.39
CA VAL A 65 0.85 -18.77 4.40
C VAL A 65 1.66 -17.78 3.55
N GLY A 66 1.20 -17.53 2.32
CA GLY A 66 1.80 -16.56 1.40
C GLY A 66 1.40 -15.10 1.71
N PRO A 67 1.88 -14.13 0.92
CA PRO A 67 1.69 -12.70 1.20
C PRO A 67 0.28 -12.16 0.93
N VAL A 68 -0.55 -12.92 0.22
CA VAL A 68 -1.82 -12.41 -0.33
C VAL A 68 -2.80 -12.07 0.79
N GLY A 69 -2.81 -12.85 1.88
CA GLY A 69 -3.63 -12.58 3.06
C GLY A 69 -3.26 -11.23 3.70
N PRO A 70 -2.01 -11.04 4.13
CA PRO A 70 -1.55 -9.75 4.67
C PRO A 70 -1.79 -8.56 3.73
N LEU A 71 -1.59 -8.71 2.42
CA LEU A 71 -1.85 -7.63 1.45
C LEU A 71 -3.33 -7.25 1.34
N LYS A 72 -4.23 -8.24 1.45
CA LYS A 72 -5.67 -7.97 1.47
C LYS A 72 -6.12 -7.30 2.77
N HIS A 73 -5.50 -7.69 3.88
CA HIS A 73 -5.73 -7.05 5.16
C HIS A 73 -5.21 -5.60 5.13
N LEU A 74 -4.04 -5.36 4.54
CA LEU A 74 -3.45 -4.02 4.40
C LEU A 74 -4.40 -3.04 3.71
N SER A 75 -5.21 -3.48 2.75
CA SER A 75 -6.25 -2.64 2.13
C SER A 75 -7.31 -2.16 3.12
N LYS A 76 -7.67 -2.96 4.13
CA LYS A 76 -8.63 -2.57 5.17
C LYS A 76 -8.01 -1.59 6.17
N GLU A 77 -6.82 -1.92 6.67
CA GLU A 77 -6.08 -1.03 7.60
C GLU A 77 -5.75 0.33 6.98
N ALA A 78 -5.55 0.38 5.66
CA ALA A 78 -5.38 1.66 4.96
C ALA A 78 -6.64 2.53 5.00
N LEU A 79 -7.84 1.93 5.00
CA LEU A 79 -9.11 2.66 5.14
C LEU A 79 -9.32 3.11 6.59
N GLU A 80 -8.96 2.27 7.56
CA GLU A 80 -9.04 2.60 9.00
C GLU A 80 -8.09 3.77 9.34
N ALA A 81 -6.83 3.70 8.87
CA ALA A 81 -5.86 4.80 8.99
C ALA A 81 -6.29 6.08 8.25
N ALA A 82 -7.01 5.97 7.14
CA ALA A 82 -7.56 7.14 6.44
C ALA A 82 -8.73 7.78 7.21
N ALA A 83 -9.51 6.99 7.95
CA ALA A 83 -10.63 7.45 8.77
C ALA A 83 -10.17 8.14 10.07
N ASP A 84 -9.10 7.62 10.70
CA ASP A 84 -8.45 8.26 11.86
C ASP A 84 -6.92 8.35 11.68
N PRO A 85 -6.43 9.31 10.87
CA PRO A 85 -4.99 9.45 10.65
C PRO A 85 -4.22 9.92 11.90
N SER A 86 -4.94 10.29 12.98
CA SER A 86 -4.34 10.70 14.24
C SER A 86 -3.99 9.53 15.15
N ASP A 87 -4.55 8.34 14.91
CA ASP A 87 -4.23 7.13 15.66
C ASP A 87 -2.95 6.46 15.11
N PRO A 88 -1.83 6.45 15.85
CA PRO A 88 -0.60 5.80 15.43
C PRO A 88 -0.69 4.27 15.31
N LEU A 89 -1.70 3.62 15.90
CA LEU A 89 -1.86 2.16 15.83
C LEU A 89 -2.30 1.69 14.44
N GLU A 90 -3.19 2.44 13.79
CA GLU A 90 -3.62 2.16 12.41
C GLU A 90 -2.44 2.18 11.42
N TRP A 91 -1.50 3.11 11.63
CA TRP A 91 -0.25 3.14 10.88
C TRP A 91 0.67 1.96 11.21
N ALA A 92 0.66 1.48 12.46
CA ALA A 92 1.45 0.34 12.87
C ALA A 92 0.92 -0.96 12.24
N ASP A 93 -0.39 -1.14 12.16
CA ASP A 93 -1.01 -2.30 11.51
C ASP A 93 -0.65 -2.37 10.02
N MET A 94 -0.70 -1.25 9.32
CA MET A 94 -0.20 -1.18 7.93
C MET A 94 1.27 -1.63 7.81
N GLN A 95 2.12 -1.23 8.75
CA GLN A 95 3.55 -1.58 8.73
C GLN A 95 3.78 -3.07 9.00
N PHE A 96 3.06 -3.63 9.96
CA PHE A 96 3.14 -5.06 10.27
C PHE A 96 2.72 -5.91 9.09
N LEU A 97 1.60 -5.57 8.44
CA LEU A 97 1.09 -6.30 7.29
C LEU A 97 2.00 -6.18 6.07
N LEU A 98 2.59 -5.01 5.82
CA LEU A 98 3.53 -4.82 4.73
C LEU A 98 4.82 -5.64 4.94
N TRP A 99 5.38 -5.62 6.15
CA TRP A 99 6.55 -6.46 6.49
C TRP A 99 6.24 -7.94 6.38
N ASP A 100 5.07 -8.36 6.83
CA ASP A 100 4.64 -9.76 6.75
C ASP A 100 4.51 -10.23 5.31
N ALA A 101 3.91 -9.41 4.45
CA ALA A 101 3.80 -9.70 3.03
C ALA A 101 5.19 -9.80 2.36
N GLN A 102 6.09 -8.85 2.64
CA GLN A 102 7.44 -8.83 2.08
C GLN A 102 8.25 -10.07 2.50
N ARG A 103 8.29 -10.38 3.80
CA ARG A 103 9.06 -11.53 4.31
C ARG A 103 8.50 -12.86 3.79
N ARG A 104 7.18 -13.00 3.68
CA ARG A 104 6.53 -14.23 3.15
C ARG A 104 6.82 -14.45 1.67
N MET A 105 7.16 -13.39 0.94
CA MET A 105 7.66 -13.47 -0.44
C MET A 105 9.17 -13.58 -0.57
N GLY A 106 9.91 -13.64 0.54
CA GLY A 106 11.37 -13.63 0.52
C GLY A 106 11.96 -12.33 -0.02
N ILE A 107 11.22 -11.22 0.06
CA ILE A 107 11.72 -9.89 -0.33
C ILE A 107 12.61 -9.37 0.80
N SER A 108 13.91 -9.24 0.53
CA SER A 108 14.88 -8.69 1.48
C SER A 108 14.87 -7.16 1.51
N ASP A 109 15.37 -6.57 2.60
CA ASP A 109 15.55 -5.12 2.74
C ASP A 109 16.42 -4.54 1.61
N GLU A 110 17.46 -5.25 1.19
CA GLU A 110 18.31 -4.84 0.05
C GLU A 110 17.50 -4.84 -1.27
N PHE A 111 16.73 -5.90 -1.52
CA PHE A 111 15.96 -6.03 -2.74
C PHE A 111 14.88 -4.95 -2.83
N ILE A 112 14.10 -4.75 -1.76
CA ILE A 112 13.05 -3.72 -1.76
C ILE A 112 13.66 -2.31 -1.84
N THR A 113 14.81 -2.06 -1.22
CA THR A 113 15.48 -0.74 -1.31
C THR A 113 15.90 -0.41 -2.74
N ARG A 114 16.43 -1.39 -3.48
CA ARG A 114 16.72 -1.22 -4.91
C ARG A 114 15.44 -0.94 -5.71
N ALA A 115 14.39 -1.74 -5.50
CA ALA A 115 13.12 -1.55 -6.19
C ALA A 115 12.48 -0.18 -5.90
N LEU A 116 12.57 0.31 -4.65
CA LEU A 116 12.13 1.64 -4.26
C LEU A 116 12.92 2.74 -4.98
N THR A 117 14.25 2.57 -5.10
CA THR A 117 15.10 3.51 -5.83
C THR A 117 14.71 3.60 -7.30
N GLU A 118 14.57 2.46 -7.98
CA GLU A 118 14.14 2.40 -9.37
C GLU A 118 12.73 3.00 -9.55
N LYS A 119 11.80 2.65 -8.66
CA LYS A 119 10.41 3.13 -8.71
C LYS A 119 10.32 4.64 -8.48
N LEU A 120 11.18 5.20 -7.63
CA LEU A 120 11.24 6.64 -7.37
C LEU A 120 11.63 7.41 -8.64
N GLU A 121 12.65 6.94 -9.38
CA GLU A 121 13.06 7.58 -10.63
C GLU A 121 11.97 7.49 -11.72
N ILE A 122 11.28 6.35 -11.82
CA ILE A 122 10.10 6.20 -12.70
C ILE A 122 8.99 7.18 -12.30
N ASN A 123 8.76 7.39 -11.01
CA ASN A 123 7.71 8.29 -10.55
C ASN A 123 8.05 9.77 -10.82
N LYS A 124 9.33 10.16 -10.71
CA LYS A 124 9.81 11.51 -11.02
C LYS A 124 9.72 11.85 -12.52
N SER A 125 9.80 10.86 -13.40
CA SER A 125 9.70 11.08 -14.85
C SER A 125 8.25 11.13 -15.39
N ARG A 126 7.25 10.83 -14.55
CA ARG A 126 5.83 10.87 -14.92
C ARG A 126 5.24 12.26 -14.81
N GLN A 127 4.15 12.48 -15.55
CA GLN A 127 3.29 13.63 -15.36
C GLN A 127 2.19 13.32 -14.33
N TRP A 128 1.91 14.30 -13.48
CA TRP A 128 0.95 14.18 -12.38
C TRP A 128 -0.06 15.33 -12.45
N PRO A 129 -1.33 15.08 -12.11
CA PRO A 129 -2.33 16.13 -12.01
C PRO A 129 -2.04 17.08 -10.85
N GLU A 130 -2.72 18.23 -10.84
CA GLU A 130 -2.63 19.19 -9.74
C GLU A 130 -2.99 18.55 -8.39
N PRO A 131 -2.27 18.92 -7.32
CA PRO A 131 -2.57 18.46 -5.97
C PRO A 131 -4.01 18.70 -5.53
N LYS A 132 -4.67 17.63 -5.07
CA LYS A 132 -5.90 17.69 -4.27
C LYS A 132 -5.65 17.01 -2.93
N ASP A 133 -6.16 17.61 -1.87
CA ASP A 133 -6.10 17.05 -0.52
C ASP A 133 -7.18 15.98 -0.36
N GLY A 134 -6.90 14.95 0.44
CA GLY A 134 -7.81 13.80 0.63
C GLY A 134 -7.94 12.82 -0.56
N GLU A 135 -7.55 13.22 -1.77
CA GLU A 135 -7.77 12.43 -2.99
C GLU A 135 -6.50 11.67 -3.47
N PRO A 136 -6.65 10.41 -3.94
CA PRO A 136 -5.55 9.69 -4.56
C PRO A 136 -5.09 10.37 -5.85
N ARG A 137 -3.78 10.40 -6.08
CA ARG A 137 -3.18 10.95 -7.30
C ARG A 137 -2.65 9.83 -8.17
N LEU A 138 -3.19 9.74 -9.37
CA LEU A 138 -2.74 8.81 -10.39
C LEU A 138 -1.95 9.58 -11.44
N HIS A 139 -0.85 8.98 -11.90
CA HIS A 139 -0.09 9.51 -13.04
C HIS A 139 -0.96 9.58 -14.29
N ILE A 140 -0.77 10.63 -15.08
CA ILE A 140 -1.47 10.79 -16.36
C ILE A 140 -0.95 9.70 -17.31
N LYS A 141 -1.86 8.84 -17.76
CA LYS A 141 -1.59 7.90 -18.86
C LYS A 141 -1.96 8.62 -20.16
N GLU A 142 -1.13 8.51 -21.19
CA GLU A 142 -1.55 8.91 -22.54
C GLU A 142 -2.81 8.14 -22.90
N GLN A 143 -3.87 8.85 -23.31
CA GLN A 143 -5.10 8.22 -23.77
C GLN A 143 -4.77 7.27 -24.93
N PRO A 144 -5.15 5.99 -24.86
CA PRO A 144 -5.21 5.16 -26.05
C PRO A 144 -6.20 5.79 -27.04
N ALA A 145 -5.93 5.66 -28.34
CA ALA A 145 -6.84 6.08 -29.40
C ALA A 145 -8.27 5.53 -29.15
N PRO A 146 -9.33 6.22 -29.60
CA PRO A 146 -10.70 5.79 -29.34
C PRO A 146 -10.93 4.39 -29.92
N VAL A 147 -11.07 3.40 -29.04
CA VAL A 147 -11.40 2.02 -29.43
C VAL A 147 -12.92 1.90 -29.51
N THR A 148 -13.36 1.26 -30.58
CA THR A 148 -14.74 1.00 -31.02
C THR A 148 -15.67 0.47 -29.92
N GLN A 149 -16.96 0.87 -29.97
CA GLN A 149 -18.02 0.64 -28.98
C GLN A 149 -18.45 -0.84 -28.75
N ASP A 150 -17.69 -1.82 -29.24
CA ASP A 150 -18.00 -3.24 -29.12
C ASP A 150 -16.89 -3.97 -28.35
N GLY A 151 -16.95 -3.98 -27.02
CA GLY A 151 -16.06 -4.80 -26.20
C GLY A 151 -15.84 -4.33 -24.76
N TRP A 152 -14.89 -5.00 -24.11
CA TRP A 152 -14.41 -4.66 -22.77
C TRP A 152 -13.68 -3.32 -22.75
N ILE A 153 -14.13 -2.41 -21.91
CA ILE A 153 -13.57 -1.07 -21.68
C ILE A 153 -12.70 -1.13 -20.43
N SER A 154 -11.45 -0.68 -20.49
CA SER A 154 -10.64 -0.63 -19.28
C SER A 154 -11.18 0.45 -18.33
N CYS A 155 -11.27 0.15 -17.02
CA CYS A 155 -11.61 1.17 -16.01
C CYS A 155 -10.59 2.32 -16.00
N SER A 156 -9.36 2.06 -16.44
CA SER A 156 -8.33 3.11 -16.55
C SER A 156 -8.47 3.99 -17.80
N GLU A 157 -9.30 3.60 -18.75
CA GLU A 157 -9.63 4.39 -19.94
C GLU A 157 -10.89 5.22 -19.71
N ARG A 158 -11.93 4.59 -19.16
CA ARG A 158 -13.22 5.20 -18.90
C ARG A 158 -13.96 4.43 -17.82
N MET A 159 -14.61 5.14 -16.90
CA MET A 159 -15.55 4.57 -15.95
C MET A 159 -16.97 4.52 -16.56
N PRO A 160 -17.85 3.62 -16.09
CA PRO A 160 -19.26 3.63 -16.48
C PRO A 160 -19.94 4.96 -16.14
N ASP A 161 -21.11 5.20 -16.74
CA ASP A 161 -21.95 6.31 -16.30
C ASP A 161 -22.49 5.99 -14.90
N ASN A 162 -22.53 6.99 -14.02
CA ASN A 162 -23.12 6.85 -12.68
C ASN A 162 -24.66 6.74 -12.79
N ASP A 163 -25.12 5.50 -12.96
CA ASP A 163 -26.52 5.15 -13.21
C ASP A 163 -26.79 3.72 -12.72
N GLU A 164 -27.24 3.61 -11.46
CA GLU A 164 -27.60 2.32 -10.83
C GLU A 164 -28.65 1.51 -11.61
N SER A 165 -29.44 2.16 -12.46
CA SER A 165 -30.48 1.46 -13.25
C SER A 165 -29.91 0.64 -14.41
N LYS A 166 -28.62 0.80 -14.73
CA LYS A 166 -27.95 0.12 -15.85
C LYS A 166 -26.92 -0.87 -15.32
N PRO A 167 -27.28 -2.17 -15.25
CA PRO A 167 -26.30 -3.17 -14.86
C PRO A 167 -25.22 -3.30 -15.94
N ILE A 168 -23.99 -3.54 -15.49
CA ILE A 168 -22.80 -3.71 -16.33
C ILE A 168 -22.13 -5.04 -16.01
N ALA A 169 -21.42 -5.60 -17.00
CA ALA A 169 -20.52 -6.71 -16.76
C ALA A 169 -19.14 -6.18 -16.38
N ILE A 170 -18.53 -6.74 -15.35
CA ILE A 170 -17.20 -6.36 -14.87
C ILE A 170 -16.24 -7.56 -14.83
N PHE A 171 -14.95 -7.29 -15.00
CA PHE A 171 -13.90 -8.29 -14.94
C PHE A 171 -12.84 -7.91 -13.89
N THR A 172 -12.66 -8.76 -12.89
CA THR A 172 -11.67 -8.57 -11.82
C THR A 172 -10.42 -9.37 -12.15
N GLY A 173 -9.54 -8.80 -12.99
CA GLY A 173 -8.40 -9.53 -13.55
C GLY A 173 -7.34 -10.02 -12.55
N LYS A 174 -7.32 -9.53 -11.29
CA LYS A 174 -6.24 -9.83 -10.32
C LYS A 174 -6.66 -9.95 -8.84
N CYS A 175 -7.95 -9.92 -8.50
CA CYS A 175 -8.42 -10.08 -7.12
C CYS A 175 -9.06 -11.47 -6.90
N LEU A 176 -9.11 -11.90 -5.63
CA LEU A 176 -9.69 -13.20 -5.23
C LEU A 176 -11.16 -13.27 -5.70
N GLY A 177 -11.46 -14.24 -6.56
CA GLY A 177 -12.72 -14.33 -7.29
C GLY A 177 -12.58 -14.02 -8.79
N GLN A 178 -11.56 -14.55 -9.48
CA GLN A 178 -11.43 -14.37 -10.93
C GLN A 178 -12.71 -14.79 -11.65
N GLY A 179 -13.41 -13.82 -12.23
CA GLY A 179 -14.71 -14.05 -12.82
C GLY A 179 -15.26 -12.81 -13.49
N MET A 180 -16.32 -13.03 -14.25
CA MET A 180 -17.18 -11.99 -14.79
C MET A 180 -18.37 -11.86 -13.84
N PHE A 181 -18.62 -10.65 -13.35
CA PHE A 181 -19.75 -10.35 -12.46
C PHE A 181 -20.68 -9.35 -13.12
N VAL A 182 -21.93 -9.33 -12.67
CA VAL A 182 -22.88 -8.26 -12.99
C VAL A 182 -22.88 -7.30 -11.81
N ALA A 183 -22.65 -6.01 -12.09
CA ALA A 183 -22.53 -4.97 -11.10
C ALA A 183 -23.36 -3.74 -11.47
N THR A 184 -23.61 -2.86 -10.51
CA THR A 184 -23.96 -1.46 -10.74
C THR A 184 -22.73 -0.58 -10.53
N TYR A 185 -22.77 0.63 -11.07
CA TYR A 185 -21.75 1.64 -10.82
C TYR A 185 -22.42 2.88 -10.25
N ASP A 186 -22.06 3.22 -9.01
CA ASP A 186 -22.56 4.37 -8.26
C ASP A 186 -21.42 5.00 -7.46
N ASP A 187 -21.47 6.33 -7.30
CA ASP A 187 -20.52 7.11 -6.48
C ASP A 187 -19.04 6.64 -6.58
N ASP A 188 -18.59 6.48 -7.83
CA ASP A 188 -17.25 6.03 -8.21
C ASP A 188 -16.86 4.58 -7.78
N GLY A 189 -17.80 3.79 -7.28
CA GLY A 189 -17.64 2.39 -6.87
C GLY A 189 -18.42 1.39 -7.73
N PHE A 190 -17.90 0.16 -7.80
CA PHE A 190 -18.63 -0.99 -8.38
C PHE A 190 -19.29 -1.77 -7.27
N PHE A 191 -20.57 -2.11 -7.43
CA PHE A 191 -21.31 -2.86 -6.41
C PHE A 191 -21.95 -4.10 -7.01
N ASP A 192 -21.91 -5.21 -6.29
CA ASP A 192 -22.59 -6.44 -6.68
C ASP A 192 -24.09 -6.17 -6.83
N TYR A 193 -24.66 -6.57 -7.96
CA TYR A 193 -26.06 -6.29 -8.29
C TYR A 193 -27.05 -6.98 -7.33
N TRP A 194 -26.67 -8.08 -6.69
CA TRP A 194 -27.54 -8.89 -5.85
C TRP A 194 -27.36 -8.61 -4.36
N GLU A 195 -26.11 -8.46 -3.92
CA GLU A 195 -25.74 -8.33 -2.51
C GLU A 195 -25.39 -6.88 -2.11
N GLY A 196 -25.22 -5.96 -3.07
CA GLY A 196 -24.89 -4.55 -2.82
C GLY A 196 -23.49 -4.34 -2.23
N MET A 197 -22.62 -5.35 -2.30
CA MET A 197 -21.27 -5.28 -1.76
C MET A 197 -20.31 -4.65 -2.76
N GLU A 198 -19.41 -3.79 -2.30
CA GLU A 198 -18.40 -3.15 -3.15
C GLU A 198 -17.41 -4.18 -3.73
N ILE A 199 -17.20 -4.12 -5.04
CA ILE A 199 -16.32 -4.99 -5.80
C ILE A 199 -15.04 -4.22 -6.13
N ILE A 200 -13.99 -4.55 -5.40
CA ILE A 200 -12.66 -3.96 -5.59
C ILE A 200 -11.84 -4.69 -6.66
N GLY A 201 -10.96 -3.96 -7.34
CA GLY A 201 -10.02 -4.53 -8.30
C GLY A 201 -10.59 -4.87 -9.68
N VAL A 202 -11.67 -4.19 -10.06
CA VAL A 202 -12.21 -4.22 -11.43
C VAL A 202 -11.19 -3.61 -12.39
N THR A 203 -10.89 -4.34 -13.46
CA THR A 203 -9.93 -3.89 -14.48
C THR A 203 -10.62 -3.47 -15.77
N HIS A 204 -11.74 -4.13 -16.11
CA HIS A 204 -12.52 -3.87 -17.31
C HIS A 204 -14.01 -3.98 -17.01
N TRP A 205 -14.82 -3.24 -17.77
CA TRP A 205 -16.27 -3.31 -17.74
C TRP A 205 -16.85 -3.27 -19.16
N MET A 206 -18.11 -3.67 -19.32
CA MET A 206 -18.87 -3.45 -20.54
C MET A 206 -20.37 -3.33 -20.21
N PRO A 207 -21.16 -2.59 -21.00
CA PRO A 207 -22.62 -2.60 -20.85
C PRO A 207 -23.16 -4.02 -21.07
N LEU A 208 -24.20 -4.40 -20.32
CA LEU A 208 -24.90 -5.65 -20.58
C LEU A 208 -25.55 -5.59 -21.98
N PRO A 209 -25.37 -6.63 -22.81
CA PRO A 209 -26.03 -6.69 -24.10
C PRO A 209 -27.55 -6.70 -23.95
N ALA A 210 -28.25 -6.16 -24.95
CA ALA A 210 -29.70 -6.25 -25.01
C ALA A 210 -30.15 -7.72 -24.97
N ALA A 211 -31.25 -8.00 -24.27
CA ALA A 211 -31.85 -9.32 -24.26
C ALA A 211 -32.21 -9.74 -25.70
N PRO A 212 -32.01 -11.01 -26.08
CA PRO A 212 -32.42 -11.49 -27.39
C PRO A 212 -33.93 -11.31 -27.57
N GLU A 213 -34.34 -10.83 -28.74
CA GLU A 213 -35.77 -10.71 -29.06
C GLU A 213 -36.41 -12.10 -29.08
N PRO A 214 -37.61 -12.27 -28.49
CA PRO A 214 -38.29 -13.56 -28.53
C PRO A 214 -38.56 -13.97 -29.97
N ASP A 215 -38.13 -15.18 -30.32
CA ASP A 215 -38.34 -15.77 -31.64
C ASP A 215 -39.85 -15.81 -31.91
N GLN A 216 -40.30 -15.02 -32.89
CA GLN A 216 -41.69 -15.04 -33.33
C GLN A 216 -41.91 -16.26 -34.23
N SER A 217 -41.85 -17.46 -33.64
CA SER A 217 -42.13 -18.73 -34.30
C SER A 217 -43.55 -19.22 -33.99
#